data_AF-A0AAC8YH03-F1
#
_entry.id   AF-A0AAC8YH03-F1
#
_cell.length_a   1.000
_cell.length_b   1.000
_cell.length_c   1.000
_cell.angle_alpha   90.00
_cell.angle_beta   90.00
_cell.angle_gamma   90.00
#
_symmetry.space_group_name_H-M   'P 1'
#
loop_
_entity.id
_entity.type
_entity.pdbx_description
1 polymer ?
#
loop_
_entity_poly.entity_id
_entity_poly.type
_entity_poly.pdbx_seq_one_letter_code
_entity_poly.pdbx_strand_id
1 'polypeptide(L)'
;MSWFKVDDQFFSHPKALQCSTQAIGVWTLMGSWSSQQLTDGFIPKGVLGLIRATEDDTQELTEAGLLVKTRGGWKMHDFTSYNPTAEKVREDRQKEADRKREWREKKAARRGADGHVPPSVPPGQNPDATRD
;
A
#
# COMPACT_ATOMS: atom_id res chain seq x y z
N MET A 1 4.78 -1.89 -3.71
CA MET A 1 3.44 -1.56 -3.18
C MET A 1 3.64 -0.86 -1.85
N SER A 2 2.81 0.14 -1.52
CA SER A 2 2.86 0.83 -0.21
C SER A 2 1.83 0.21 0.73
N TRP A 3 2.24 0.04 1.99
CA TRP A 3 1.38 -0.46 3.06
C TRP A 3 0.96 0.71 3.93
N PHE A 4 -0.29 0.68 4.42
CA PHE A 4 -0.67 1.46 5.57
C PHE A 4 -0.30 0.68 6.83
N LYS A 5 0.57 1.25 7.67
CA LYS A 5 1.04 0.62 8.90
C LYS A 5 0.10 0.96 10.04
N VAL A 6 -0.33 -0.08 10.76
CA VAL A 6 -1.06 0.03 12.03
C VAL A 6 -0.18 -0.61 13.10
N ASP A 7 0.00 0.10 14.20
CA ASP A 7 0.77 -0.36 15.35
C ASP A 7 0.07 -1.54 16.03
N ASP A 8 0.83 -2.51 16.55
CA ASP A 8 0.27 -3.71 17.18
C ASP A 8 -0.37 -3.43 18.56
N GLN A 9 -0.11 -2.26 19.14
CA GLN A 9 -0.79 -1.75 20.34
C GLN A 9 -1.93 -0.79 20.02
N PHE A 10 -2.24 -0.54 18.73
CA PHE A 10 -3.28 0.41 18.35
C PHE A 10 -4.64 0.09 18.98
N PHE A 11 -5.00 -1.19 19.12
CA PHE A 11 -6.27 -1.63 19.68
C PHE A 11 -6.52 -1.17 21.13
N SER A 12 -5.47 -0.89 21.90
CA SER A 12 -5.54 -0.43 23.29
C SER A 12 -5.20 1.05 23.46
N HIS A 13 -4.89 1.76 22.36
CA HIS A 13 -4.58 3.17 22.40
C HIS A 13 -5.82 3.99 22.82
N PRO A 14 -5.70 5.00 23.71
CA PRO A 14 -6.85 5.75 24.21
C PRO A 14 -7.74 6.36 23.12
N LYS A 15 -7.15 6.86 22.03
CA LYS A 15 -7.90 7.39 20.88
C LYS A 15 -8.70 6.31 20.14
N ALA A 16 -8.17 5.08 20.04
CA ALA A 16 -8.87 3.99 19.38
C ALA A 16 -10.01 3.44 20.23
N LEU A 17 -9.80 3.33 21.55
CA LEU A 17 -10.81 2.89 22.51
C LEU A 17 -12.01 3.84 22.63
N GLN A 18 -11.84 5.11 22.26
CA GLN A 18 -12.91 6.11 22.21
C GLN A 18 -13.79 6.00 20.96
N CYS A 19 -13.38 5.21 19.97
CA CYS A 19 -14.09 5.05 18.71
C CYS A 19 -14.82 3.73 18.61
N SER A 20 -15.93 3.74 17.89
CA SER A 20 -16.65 2.59 17.43
C SER A 20 -15.79 1.75 16.49
N THR A 21 -16.04 0.44 16.46
CA THR A 21 -15.37 -0.47 15.50
C THR A 21 -15.61 -0.03 14.06
N GLN A 22 -16.76 0.57 13.77
CA GLN A 22 -17.07 1.10 12.44
C GLN A 22 -16.15 2.27 12.08
N ALA A 23 -16.01 3.27 12.96
CA ALA A 23 -15.10 4.39 12.76
C ALA A 23 -13.64 3.92 12.59
N ILE A 24 -13.19 2.93 13.37
CA ILE A 24 -11.86 2.33 13.20
C ILE A 24 -11.71 1.60 11.85
N GLY A 25 -12.76 0.92 11.39
CA GLY A 25 -12.82 0.35 10.04
C GLY A 25 -12.65 1.43 8.97
N VAL A 26 -13.37 2.55 9.09
CA VAL A 26 -13.25 3.71 8.19
C VAL A 26 -11.84 4.30 8.20
N TRP A 27 -11.25 4.49 9.39
CA TRP A 27 -9.87 4.99 9.54
C TRP A 27 -8.86 4.08 8.84
N THR A 28 -9.04 2.76 8.93
CA THR A 28 -8.18 1.77 8.26
C THR A 28 -8.30 1.87 6.74
N LEU A 29 -9.53 2.02 6.21
CA LEU A 29 -9.77 2.20 4.77
C LEU A 29 -9.17 3.52 4.26
N MET A 30 -9.29 4.60 5.03
CA MET A 30 -8.66 5.89 4.72
C MET A 30 -7.14 5.77 4.63
N GLY A 31 -6.51 5.11 5.60
CA GLY A 31 -5.05 4.91 5.60
C GLY A 31 -4.56 4.08 4.43
N SER A 32 -5.29 3.00 4.12
CA SER A 32 -5.03 2.16 2.93
C SER A 32 -5.14 2.97 1.63
N TRP A 33 -6.23 3.74 1.48
CA TRP A 33 -6.45 4.60 0.32
C TRP A 33 -5.35 5.66 0.18
N SER A 34 -5.00 6.35 1.27
CA SER A 34 -3.96 7.38 1.25
C SER A 34 -2.59 6.80 0.88
N SER A 35 -2.27 5.61 1.40
CA SER A 35 -1.03 4.90 1.08
C SER A 35 -0.97 4.48 -0.39
N GLN A 36 -2.09 4.06 -0.98
CA GLN A 36 -2.17 3.72 -2.40
C GLN A 36 -2.01 4.97 -3.28
N GLN A 37 -2.71 6.04 -2.93
CA GLN A 37 -2.80 7.28 -3.70
C GLN A 37 -1.61 8.24 -3.47
N LEU A 38 -0.76 7.94 -2.48
CA LEU A 38 0.41 8.75 -2.11
C LEU A 38 0.01 10.19 -1.75
N THR A 39 -0.95 10.33 -0.82
CA THR A 39 -1.49 11.63 -0.39
C THR A 39 -0.99 12.10 0.98
N ASP A 40 -0.01 11.42 1.57
CA ASP A 40 0.58 11.80 2.86
C ASP A 40 -0.44 11.94 4.00
N GLY A 41 -1.41 11.03 4.04
CA GLY A 41 -2.49 10.99 5.02
C GLY A 41 -3.68 11.91 4.70
N PHE A 42 -3.67 12.67 3.60
CA PHE A 42 -4.80 13.51 3.21
C PHE A 42 -5.92 12.69 2.55
N ILE A 43 -7.15 12.90 3.01
CA ILE A 43 -8.38 12.23 2.55
C ILE A 43 -9.36 13.30 2.06
N PRO A 44 -9.60 13.42 0.73
CA PRO A 44 -10.56 14.37 0.20
C PRO A 44 -12.00 13.92 0.46
N LYS A 45 -12.92 14.87 0.62
CA LYS A 45 -14.34 14.59 0.93
C LYS A 45 -15.02 13.63 -0.04
N GLY A 46 -14.67 13.69 -1.33
CA GLY A 46 -15.22 12.81 -2.36
C GLY A 46 -14.91 11.31 -2.16
N VAL A 47 -13.94 10.96 -1.30
CA VAL A 47 -13.57 9.56 -1.05
C VAL A 47 -14.54 8.86 -0.11
N LEU A 48 -15.30 9.57 0.73
CA LEU A 48 -16.17 8.94 1.73
C LEU A 48 -17.15 7.94 1.10
N GLY A 49 -17.77 8.30 -0.04
CA GLY A 49 -18.67 7.39 -0.76
C GLY A 49 -17.98 6.13 -1.29
N LEU A 50 -16.71 6.22 -1.70
CA LEU A 50 -15.93 5.07 -2.18
C LEU A 50 -15.66 4.07 -1.05
N ILE A 51 -15.34 4.56 0.14
CA ILE A 51 -15.00 3.73 1.31
C ILE A 51 -16.20 3.45 2.22
N ARG A 52 -17.42 3.81 1.77
CA ARG A 52 -18.68 3.64 2.52
C ARG A 52 -18.65 4.29 3.91
N ALA A 53 -17.96 5.42 4.02
CA ALA A 53 -17.89 6.22 5.24
C ALA A 53 -18.97 7.30 5.26
N THR A 54 -19.44 7.63 6.46
CA THR A 54 -20.38 8.71 6.73
C THR A 54 -19.66 9.93 7.30
N GLU A 55 -20.36 11.08 7.40
CA GLU A 55 -19.80 12.24 8.11
C GLU A 55 -19.68 11.96 9.62
N ASP A 56 -20.59 11.19 10.20
CA ASP A 56 -20.55 10.80 11.62
C ASP A 56 -19.28 10.00 11.95
N ASP A 57 -18.88 9.04 11.10
CA ASP A 57 -17.62 8.31 11.25
C ASP A 57 -16.42 9.27 11.28
N THR A 58 -16.39 10.26 10.38
CA THR A 58 -15.30 11.24 10.33
C THR A 58 -15.30 12.19 11.51
N GLN A 59 -16.49 12.51 12.04
CA GLN A 59 -16.64 13.35 13.22
C GLN A 59 -16.11 12.61 14.46
N GLU A 60 -16.54 11.37 14.68
CA GLU A 60 -16.07 10.52 15.77
C GLU A 60 -14.53 10.38 15.77
N LEU A 61 -13.95 10.09 14.60
CA LEU A 61 -12.49 10.01 14.45
C LEU A 61 -11.77 11.35 14.69
N THR A 62 -12.43 12.47 14.36
CA THR A 62 -11.87 13.81 14.60
C THR A 62 -11.91 14.16 16.08
N GLU A 63 -13.01 13.83 16.77
CA GLU A 63 -13.17 14.04 18.21
C GLU A 63 -12.18 13.19 19.01
N ALA A 64 -11.94 11.95 18.59
CA ALA A 64 -10.88 11.11 19.15
C ALA A 64 -9.45 11.56 18.75
N GLY A 65 -9.30 12.51 17.84
CA GLY A 65 -8.00 13.02 17.39
C GLY A 65 -7.21 12.04 16.52
N LEU A 66 -7.88 11.10 15.85
CA LEU A 66 -7.31 10.23 14.81
C LEU A 66 -7.32 10.90 13.43
N LEU A 67 -8.26 11.83 13.22
CA LEU A 67 -8.32 12.72 12.06
C LEU A 67 -8.22 14.18 12.48
N VAL A 68 -7.74 15.01 11.56
CA VAL A 68 -7.74 16.47 11.65
C VAL A 68 -8.51 17.02 10.46
N LYS A 69 -9.56 17.79 10.71
CA LYS A 69 -10.33 18.45 9.65
C LYS A 69 -9.45 19.49 8.95
N THR A 70 -9.49 19.52 7.63
CA THR A 70 -8.71 20.47 6.81
C THR A 70 -9.55 20.95 5.63
N ARG A 71 -9.01 21.88 4.84
CA ARG A 71 -9.68 22.37 3.63
C ARG A 71 -9.88 21.20 2.65
N GLY A 72 -11.15 20.91 2.34
CA GLY A 72 -11.52 19.90 1.33
C GLY A 72 -11.59 18.46 1.84
N GLY A 73 -11.38 18.21 3.14
CA GLY A 73 -11.48 16.87 3.71
C GLY A 73 -10.80 16.75 5.07
N TRP A 74 -10.03 15.68 5.25
CA TRP A 74 -9.37 15.34 6.52
C TRP A 74 -7.92 14.95 6.28
N LYS A 75 -7.11 15.03 7.34
CA LYS A 75 -5.76 14.50 7.39
C LYS A 75 -5.64 13.53 8.55
N MET A 76 -5.05 12.37 8.31
CA MET A 76 -4.75 11.40 9.37
C MET A 76 -3.66 11.96 10.30
N HIS A 77 -3.91 11.88 11.60
CA HIS A 77 -2.96 12.32 12.62
C HIS A 77 -1.66 11.51 12.53
N ASP A 78 -0.50 12.18 12.56
CA ASP A 78 0.85 11.59 12.51
C ASP A 78 1.13 10.61 11.36
N PHE A 79 0.40 10.68 10.25
CA PHE A 79 0.55 9.71 9.16
C PHE A 79 2.01 9.55 8.73
N THR A 80 2.69 10.66 8.40
CA THR A 80 4.07 10.65 7.90
C THR A 80 5.13 10.40 8.96
N SER A 81 4.75 10.39 10.24
CA SER A 81 5.65 10.02 11.34
C SER A 81 5.92 8.51 11.33
N TYR A 82 4.95 7.71 10.88
CA TYR A 82 5.02 6.24 10.90
C TYR A 82 4.94 5.60 9.51
N ASN A 83 4.25 6.26 8.58
CA ASN A 83 4.08 5.82 7.19
C ASN A 83 5.02 6.60 6.26
N PRO A 84 5.52 5.97 5.19
CA PRO A 84 6.41 6.65 4.25
C PRO A 84 5.67 7.77 3.52
N THR A 85 6.37 8.87 3.26
CA THR A 85 5.85 9.96 2.43
C THR A 85 5.71 9.52 0.97
N ALA A 86 4.87 10.24 0.22
CA ALA A 86 4.68 10.09 -1.20
C ALA A 86 6.02 10.18 -1.96
N GLU A 87 6.87 11.13 -1.57
CA GLU A 87 8.22 11.29 -2.10
C GLU A 87 9.07 10.05 -1.84
N LYS A 88 9.10 9.57 -0.59
CA LYS A 88 9.90 8.40 -0.22
C LYS A 88 9.47 7.15 -0.99
N VAL A 89 8.17 6.93 -1.13
CA VAL A 89 7.63 5.80 -1.89
C VAL A 89 8.01 5.89 -3.38
N ARG A 90 8.00 7.08 -3.98
CA ARG A 90 8.43 7.27 -5.39
C ARG A 90 9.92 7.00 -5.55
N GLU A 91 10.74 7.50 -4.62
CA GLU A 91 12.18 7.26 -4.60
C GLU A 91 12.50 5.77 -4.52
N ASP A 92 11.87 5.04 -3.61
CA ASP A 92 12.10 3.60 -3.43
C ASP A 92 11.65 2.80 -4.67
N ARG A 93 10.52 3.18 -5.28
CA ARG A 93 10.06 2.58 -6.55
C ARG A 93 11.07 2.79 -7.68
N GLN A 94 11.66 3.98 -7.76
CA GLN A 94 12.68 4.29 -8.77
C GLN A 94 13.94 3.45 -8.54
N LYS A 95 14.46 3.42 -7.31
CA LYS A 95 15.62 2.61 -6.92
C LYS A 95 15.42 1.12 -7.22
N GLU A 96 14.23 0.60 -6.94
CA GLU A 96 13.89 -0.79 -7.28
C GLU A 96 13.85 -1.05 -8.79
N ALA A 97 13.31 -0.11 -9.57
CA ALA A 97 13.26 -0.20 -11.02
C ALA A 97 14.67 -0.18 -11.62
N ASP A 98 15.54 0.70 -11.14
CA ASP A 98 16.93 0.81 -11.56
C ASP A 98 17.71 -0.48 -11.25
N ARG A 99 17.60 -0.98 -10.01
CA ARG A 99 18.22 -2.25 -9.61
C ARG A 99 17.77 -3.41 -10.48
N LYS A 100 16.47 -3.47 -10.81
CA LYS A 100 15.92 -4.52 -11.69
C LYS A 100 16.43 -4.38 -13.12
N ARG A 101 16.56 -3.16 -13.65
CA ARG A 101 17.13 -2.90 -14.99
C ARG A 101 18.58 -3.38 -15.05
N GLU A 102 19.43 -2.95 -14.12
CA GLU A 102 20.84 -3.34 -14.08
C GLU A 102 21.01 -4.86 -13.95
N TRP A 103 20.19 -5.52 -13.12
CA TRP A 103 20.23 -6.98 -12.99
C TRP A 103 19.86 -7.69 -14.30
N ARG A 104 18.87 -7.19 -15.05
CA ARG A 104 18.48 -7.75 -16.35
C ARG A 104 19.57 -7.56 -17.40
N GLU A 105 20.19 -6.38 -17.45
CA GLU A 105 21.29 -6.08 -18.37
C GLU A 105 22.49 -6.98 -18.12
N LYS A 106 22.92 -7.12 -16.86
CA LYS A 106 24.00 -8.04 -16.48
C LYS A 106 23.68 -9.50 -16.84
N LYS A 107 22.43 -9.93 -16.66
CA LYS A 107 21.99 -11.27 -17.04
C LYS A 107 21.97 -11.48 -18.55
N ALA A 108 21.58 -10.47 -19.33
CA ALA A 108 21.59 -10.52 -20.79
C ALA A 108 23.03 -10.58 -21.33
N ALA A 109 23.93 -9.76 -20.79
CA ALA A 109 25.35 -9.77 -21.16
C ALA A 109 26.01 -11.14 -20.90
N ARG A 110 25.73 -11.77 -19.74
CA ARG A 110 26.21 -13.13 -19.44
C ARG A 110 25.67 -14.17 -20.42
N ARG A 111 24.37 -14.12 -20.75
CA ARG A 111 23.76 -15.04 -21.72
C ARG A 111 24.34 -14.88 -23.13
N GLY A 112 24.66 -13.65 -23.54
CA GLY A 112 25.32 -13.38 -24.82
C GLY A 112 26.77 -13.89 -24.87
N ALA A 113 27.46 -13.89 -23.73
CA ALA A 113 28.82 -14.41 -23.61
C ALA A 113 28.87 -15.95 -23.54
N ASP A 114 27.90 -16.59 -22.88
CA ASP A 114 27.93 -18.04 -22.63
C ASP A 114 27.38 -18.89 -23.79
N GLY A 115 26.81 -18.29 -24.84
CA GLY A 115 26.38 -19.00 -26.06
C GLY A 115 25.44 -20.20 -25.87
N HIS A 116 24.87 -20.36 -24.66
CA HIS A 116 24.15 -21.57 -24.28
C HIS A 116 22.77 -21.61 -24.95
N VAL A 117 22.66 -22.35 -26.05
CA VAL A 117 21.41 -22.79 -26.62
C VAL A 117 20.82 -23.84 -25.68
N PRO A 118 19.69 -23.58 -24.99
CA PRO A 118 19.05 -24.62 -24.19
C PRO A 118 18.68 -25.79 -25.11
N PRO A 119 18.84 -27.05 -24.68
CA PRO A 119 18.48 -28.20 -25.49
C PRO A 119 17.01 -28.07 -25.91
N SER A 120 16.76 -28.15 -27.21
CA SER A 120 15.41 -28.19 -27.78
C SER A 120 14.65 -29.34 -27.13
N VAL A 121 13.55 -29.03 -26.42
CA VAL A 121 12.66 -30.05 -25.87
C VAL A 121 12.20 -30.95 -27.02
N PRO A 122 12.46 -32.27 -26.99
CA PRO A 122 12.01 -33.16 -28.05
C PRO A 122 10.48 -33.19 -28.14
N PRO A 123 9.88 -33.25 -29.33
CA PRO A 123 8.43 -33.40 -29.47
C PRO A 123 8.00 -34.74 -28.86
N GLY A 124 7.16 -34.71 -27.82
CA GLY A 124 6.59 -35.94 -27.24
C GLY A 124 6.32 -35.96 -25.73
N GLN A 125 6.70 -34.93 -24.97
CA GLN A 125 6.33 -34.85 -23.54
C GLN A 125 5.04 -34.06 -23.36
N ASN A 126 3.89 -34.74 -23.48
CA ASN A 126 2.64 -34.23 -22.95
C ASN A 126 2.69 -34.33 -21.41
N PRO A 127 2.33 -33.27 -20.66
CA PRO A 127 2.16 -33.41 -19.22
C PRO A 127 1.01 -34.38 -18.94
N ASP A 128 1.32 -35.34 -18.09
CA ASP A 128 0.46 -36.44 -17.67
C ASP A 128 -0.88 -35.92 -17.15
N ALA A 129 -1.96 -36.45 -17.72
CA ALA A 129 -3.33 -36.15 -17.35
C ALA A 129 -3.73 -37.08 -16.22
N THR A 130 -3.37 -36.75 -14.97
CA THR A 130 -4.10 -37.23 -13.78
C THR A 130 -3.68 -36.45 -12.54
N ARG A 131 -4.62 -35.65 -12.02
CA ARG A 131 -4.66 -35.23 -10.63
C ARG A 131 -6.09 -35.49 -10.17
N ASP A 132 -6.25 -36.59 -9.45
CA ASP A 132 -7.38 -36.80 -8.54
C ASP A 132 -7.27 -35.84 -7.35
#